data_AF-A0A6C0FYF1-F1
#
_entry.id   AF-A0A6C0FYF1-F1
#
_cell.length_a   1.000
_cell.length_b   1.000
_cell.length_c   1.000
_cell.angle_alpha   90.00
_cell.angle_beta   90.00
_cell.angle_gamma   90.00
#
_symmetry.space_group_name_H-M   'P 1'
#
loop_
_entity.id
_entity.type
_entity.pdbx_description
1 polymer ?
#
loop_
_entity_poly.entity_id
_entity_poly.type
_entity_poly.pdbx_seq_one_letter_code
_entity_poly.pdbx_strand_id
1 'polypeptide(L)' 'MIAATVVFGCVVYYEWHYLRKRNRSKRAFRIVLGLLTLLWGIVVAVALLKQRFSLGIAFASLFDPLQRLLNLR' A
#
# COMPACT_ATOMS: atom_id res chain seq x y z
N MET A 1 3.36 -0.43 7.24
CA MET A 1 3.28 -1.78 6.65
C MET A 1 2.66 -2.79 7.62
N ILE A 2 3.19 -2.93 8.83
CA ILE A 2 2.68 -3.87 9.86
C ILE A 2 1.18 -3.70 10.15
N ALA A 3 0.70 -2.46 10.34
CA ALA A 3 -0.72 -2.19 10.61
C ALA A 3 -1.64 -2.68 9.48
N ALA A 4 -1.21 -2.53 8.23
CA ALA A 4 -1.98 -3.00 7.10
C ALA A 4 -2.00 -4.54 7.10
N THR A 5 -0.90 -5.22 7.47
CA THR A 5 -0.83 -6.69 7.45
C THR A 5 -1.76 -7.29 8.51
N VAL A 6 -1.87 -6.62 9.65
CA VAL A 6 -2.78 -6.97 10.74
C VAL A 6 -4.25 -6.83 10.29
N VAL A 7 -4.61 -5.72 9.63
CA VAL A 7 -5.97 -5.52 9.11
C VAL A 7 -6.31 -6.60 8.07
N PHE A 8 -5.39 -6.91 7.17
CA PHE A 8 -5.58 -7.93 6.15
C PHE A 8 -5.71 -9.34 6.75
N GLY A 9 -4.89 -9.67 7.76
CA GLY A 9 -5.01 -10.93 8.51
C GLY A 9 -6.38 -11.06 9.19
N CYS A 10 -6.89 -9.98 9.80
CA CYS A 10 -8.20 -9.96 10.42
C CYS A 10 -9.33 -10.20 9.40
N VAL A 11 -9.26 -9.58 8.22
CA VAL A 11 -10.27 -9.77 7.16
C VAL A 11 -10.27 -11.22 6.67
N VAL A 12 -9.10 -11.81 6.42
CA VAL A 12 -8.97 -13.22 6.02
C VAL A 12 -9.53 -14.15 7.09
N TYR A 13 -9.23 -13.88 8.37
CA TYR A 13 -9.75 -14.67 9.48
C TYR A 13 -11.27 -14.58 9.60
N TYR A 14 -11.85 -13.38 9.45
CA TYR A 14 -13.29 -13.15 9.53
C TYR A 14 -14.04 -13.83 8.38
N GLU A 15 -13.53 -13.72 7.15
CA GLU A 15 -14.06 -14.41 5.97
C GLU A 15 -13.95 -15.94 6.09
N TRP A 16 -12.81 -16.44 6.60
CA TRP A 16 -12.60 -17.86 6.84
C TRP A 16 -13.58 -18.41 7.88
N HIS A 17 -13.77 -17.68 8.98
CA HIS A 17 -14.74 -18.03 10.02
C HIS A 17 -16.18 -18.00 9.47
N TYR A 18 -16.51 -17.00 8.66
CA TYR A 18 -17.82 -16.83 8.04
C TYR A 18 -18.15 -17.96 7.05
N LEU A 19 -17.18 -18.38 6.24
CA LEU A 19 -17.33 -19.50 5.30
C LEU A 19 -17.53 -20.84 6.00
N ARG A 20 -16.77 -21.09 7.08
CA ARG A 20 -16.91 -22.31 7.88
C ARG A 20 -18.31 -22.41 8.51
N LYS A 21 -18.93 -21.28 8.87
CA LYS A 21 -20.25 -21.23 9.51
C LYS A 21 -21.42 -21.35 8.54
N ARG A 22 -21.28 -20.91 7.28
CA ARG A 22 -22.43 -20.72 6.36
C ARG A 22 -22.44 -21.62 5.12
N ASN A 23 -21.51 -22.57 4.98
CA ASN A 23 -21.41 -23.54 3.87
C ASN A 23 -21.50 -22.90 2.46
N ARG A 24 -21.11 -21.62 2.34
CA ARG A 24 -21.19 -20.83 1.11
C ARG A 24 -20.05 -21.18 0.16
N SER A 25 -20.34 -21.12 -1.14
CA SER A 25 -19.46 -21.55 -2.23
C SER A 25 -18.07 -20.90 -2.19
N LYS A 26 -17.02 -21.75 -2.23
CA LYS A 26 -15.58 -21.42 -2.27
C LYS A 26 -15.16 -20.42 -3.38
N ARG A 27 -16.09 -20.05 -4.28
CA ARG A 27 -15.88 -19.07 -5.34
C ARG A 27 -15.85 -17.64 -4.80
N ALA A 28 -16.77 -17.28 -3.90
CA ALA A 28 -16.80 -15.94 -3.30
C ALA A 28 -15.53 -15.67 -2.48
N PHE A 29 -15.04 -16.69 -1.75
CA PHE A 29 -13.77 -16.63 -1.04
C PHE A 29 -12.59 -16.29 -1.95
N ARG A 30 -12.48 -16.95 -3.10
CA ARG A 30 -11.40 -16.70 -4.06
C ARG A 30 -11.46 -15.30 -4.67
N ILE A 31 -12.67 -14.78 -4.92
CA ILE A 31 -12.86 -13.43 -5.44
C ILE A 31 -12.47 -12.40 -4.39
N VAL A 32 -12.95 -12.52 -3.15
CA VAL A 32 -12.64 -11.58 -2.07
C VAL A 32 -11.14 -11.63 -1.74
N LEU A 33 -10.55 -12.83 -1.64
CA LEU A 33 -9.13 -13.00 -1.38
C LEU A 33 -8.28 -12.40 -2.52
N GLY A 34 -8.67 -12.64 -3.78
CA GLY A 34 -7.97 -12.09 -4.95
C GLY A 34 -8.06 -10.56 -5.02
N LEU A 35 -9.22 -9.99 -4.71
CA LEU A 35 -9.39 -8.54 -4.65
C LEU A 35 -8.55 -7.94 -3.51
N LEU A 36 -8.52 -8.61 -2.36
CA LEU A 36 -7.69 -8.20 -1.22
C LEU A 36 -6.21 -8.21 -1.59
N THR A 37 -5.68 -9.33 -2.10
CA THR A 37 -4.25 -9.44 -2.41
C THR A 37 -3.82 -8.45 -3.50
N LEU A 38 -4.70 -8.17 -4.46
CA LEU A 38 -4.47 -7.15 -5.48
C LEU A 38 -4.40 -5.74 -4.85
N LEU A 39 -5.33 -5.41 -3.96
CA LEU A 39 -5.32 -4.12 -3.25
C LEU A 39 -4.06 -3.96 -2.39
N TRP A 40 -3.66 -5.03 -1.69
CA TRP A 40 -2.42 -5.09 -0.92
C TRP A 40 -1.20 -4.82 -1.81
N GLY A 41 -1.12 -5.51 -2.95
CA GLY A 41 -0.05 -5.35 -3.92
C GLY A 41 0.08 -3.91 -4.42
N ILE A 42 -1.05 -3.25 -4.70
CA ILE A 42 -1.06 -1.83 -5.10
C ILE A 42 -0.50 -0.94 -3.99
N VAL A 43 -0.94 -1.13 -2.73
CA VAL A 43 -0.46 -0.32 -1.60
C VAL A 43 1.05 -0.50 -1.39
N VAL A 44 1.55 -1.74 -1.49
CA VAL A 44 2.99 -2.04 -1.38
C VAL A 44 3.76 -1.43 -2.54
N ALA A 45 3.28 -1.60 -3.77
CA ALA A 45 3.90 -1.04 -4.96
C ALA A 45 3.99 0.50 -4.86
N VAL A 46 2.91 1.17 -4.45
CA VAL A 46 2.90 2.61 -4.21
C VAL A 46 3.87 3.00 -3.11
N ALA A 47 3.92 2.27 -1.99
CA ALA A 47 4.84 2.56 -0.90
C ALA A 47 6.32 2.47 -1.33
N LEU A 48 6.67 1.42 -2.08
CA LEU A 48 8.02 1.23 -2.63
C LEU A 48 8.35 2.29 -3.69
N LEU A 49 7.39 2.65 -4.56
CA LEU A 49 7.56 3.72 -5.54
C LEU A 49 7.74 5.07 -4.85
N LYS A 50 6.99 5.35 -3.77
CA LYS A 50 7.08 6.61 -3.02
C LYS A 50 8.42 6.76 -2.28
N GLN A 51 9.03 5.65 -1.88
CA GLN A 51 10.37 5.64 -1.29
C GLN A 51 11.46 5.93 -2.34
N ARG A 52 11.26 5.55 -3.61
CA ARG A 52 12.17 5.89 -4.74
C ARG A 52 11.90 7.27 -5.33
N PHE A 53 10.63 7.65 -5.47
CA PHE A 53 10.16 8.97 -5.89
C PHE A 53 9.68 9.75 -4.67
N SER A 54 10.61 10.12 -3.80
CA SER A 54 10.31 11.15 -2.81
C SER A 54 10.15 12.45 -3.59
N LEU A 55 8.90 12.89 -3.79
CA LEU A 55 8.60 14.20 -4.38
C LEU A 55 9.39 15.31 -3.68
N GLY A 56 9.66 15.17 -2.37
CA GLY A 56 10.51 16.09 -1.62
C GLY A 56 11.95 16.19 -2.15
N ILE A 57 12.56 15.10 -2.63
CA ILE A 57 13.90 15.11 -3.24
C ILE A 57 13.86 15.76 -4.62
N ALA A 58 12.82 15.48 -5.42
CA ALA A 58 12.64 16.12 -6.72
C ALA A 58 12.40 17.63 -6.58
N PHE A 59 11.58 18.06 -5.62
CA PHE A 59 11.41 19.47 -5.30
C PHE A 59 12.70 20.09 -4.75
N ALA A 60 13.40 19.42 -3.83
CA ALA A 60 14.69 19.91 -3.32
C ALA A 60 15.71 20.13 -4.44
N SER A 61 15.80 19.22 -5.43
CA SER A 61 16.72 19.39 -6.58
C SER A 61 16.37 20.58 -7.49
N LEU A 62 15.10 20.99 -7.55
CA LEU A 62 14.68 22.18 -8.31
C LEU A 62 15.02 23.48 -7.56
N PHE A 63 15.00 23.45 -6.23
CA PHE A 63 15.32 24.60 -5.39
C PHE A 63 16.82 24.72 -5.04
N ASP A 64 17.59 23.65 -5.18
CA ASP A 64 19.06 23.62 -5.00
C ASP A 64 19.80 24.72 -5.79
N PRO A 65 19.56 24.91 -7.10
CA PRO A 65 20.22 25.97 -7.87
C PRO A 65 19.79 27.38 -7.41
N LEU A 66 18.53 27.55 -6.98
CA LEU A 66 18.03 28.81 -6.44
C LEU A 66 18.66 29.15 -5.08
N GLN A 67 18.85 28.15 -4.22
CA GLN A 67 19.52 28.32 -2.92
C GLN A 67 21.00 28.70 -3.09
N ARG A 68 21.72 28.12 -4.06
CA ARG A 68 23.10 28.52 -4.38
C ARG A 68 23.18 29.97 -4.88
N LEU A 69 22.22 30.42 -5.67
CA LEU A 69 22.15 31.81 -6.15
C LEU A 69 21.87 32.81 -5.02
N LEU A 70 21.05 32.44 -4.03
CA LEU A 70 20.72 33.28 -2.88
C LEU A 70 21.83 33.34 -1.81
N ASN A 71 22.62 32.26 -1.63
CA ASN A 71 23.74 32.20 -0.69
C ASN A 71 25.05 32.81 -1.22
N LEU A 72 25.07 33.32 -2.45
CA LEU A 72 26.21 34.02 -3.06
C LEU A 72 26.19 35.54 -2.82
N ARG A 73 25.30 36.03 -1.94
CA ARG A 73 25.23 37.42 -1.47
C ARG A 73 25.59 37.51 0.00
#